data_AF-A0A161MGV1-F1
#
_entry.id   AF-A0A161MGV1-F1
#
_cell.length_a   1.000
_cell.length_b   1.000
_cell.length_c   1.000
_cell.angle_alpha   90.00
_cell.angle_beta   90.00
_cell.angle_gamma   90.00
#
_symmetry.space_group_name_H-M   'P 1'
#
loop_
_entity.id
_entity.type
_entity.pdbx_description
1 polymer ?
#
loop_
_entity_poly.entity_id
_entity_poly.type
_entity_poly.pdbx_seq_one_letter_code
_entity_poly.pdbx_strand_id
1 'polypeptide(L)'
;LADTCIRELIGRASFGHVRSVLRPVLRHLDLHNLWVPNDFAIHTFRIIMFSIQSQYSYAVVESLMSHLDENSGSSARIRTSITHVLSKIISISAEESVGPSVLEIINSLLGHVRVSASRRQDAEETQYMEALVSCLGEFTAHLPDYQKVEIMVFIISKIPGEKKPPELLLQEMLLKSLLIVCKKYTNVSMNTTFPVSLLEPLLRLCANGETVLLVQSVLHQLLDRHDNLSKVHDPSLDHAGVVHEQCSRADTMFL
;
A
#
# COMPACT_ATOMS: atom_id res chain seq x y z
N LEU A 1 29.75 -5.66 16.75
CA LEU A 1 29.61 -5.03 18.09
C LEU A 1 28.38 -4.14 18.14
N ALA A 2 28.24 -3.13 17.28
CA ALA A 2 27.06 -2.24 17.25
C ALA A 2 25.73 -3.00 17.06
N ASP A 3 25.66 -3.93 16.11
CA ASP A 3 24.47 -4.77 15.89
C ASP A 3 24.08 -5.57 17.15
N THR A 4 25.06 -6.14 17.84
CA THR A 4 24.84 -6.91 19.07
C THR A 4 24.27 -6.03 20.17
N CYS A 5 24.81 -4.82 20.34
CA CYS A 5 24.29 -3.86 21.33
C CYS A 5 22.84 -3.43 21.02
N ILE A 6 22.52 -3.16 19.75
CA ILE A 6 21.15 -2.80 19.33
C ILE A 6 20.19 -3.97 19.58
N ARG A 7 20.60 -5.20 19.23
CA ARG A 7 19.81 -6.41 19.46
C ARG A 7 19.50 -6.63 20.94
N GLU A 8 20.50 -6.49 21.80
CA GLU A 8 20.35 -6.66 23.25
C GLU A 8 19.48 -5.56 23.88
N LEU A 9 19.65 -4.31 23.44
CA LEU A 9 18.86 -3.17 23.93
C LEU A 9 17.38 -3.33 23.56
N ILE A 10 17.10 -3.69 22.31
CA ILE A 10 15.73 -3.78 21.78
C ILE A 10 15.03 -5.07 22.23
N GLY A 11 15.76 -6.19 22.31
CA GLY A 11 15.20 -7.45 22.79
C GLY A 11 14.68 -7.40 24.23
N ARG A 12 15.15 -6.44 25.02
CA ARG A 12 14.70 -6.19 26.41
C ARG A 12 13.74 -5.00 26.54
N ALA A 13 13.44 -4.30 25.44
CA ALA A 13 12.58 -3.12 25.46
C ALA A 13 11.10 -3.53 25.61
N SER A 14 10.41 -2.90 26.57
CA SER A 14 8.93 -2.92 26.63
C SER A 14 8.34 -1.79 25.78
N PHE A 15 7.02 -1.79 25.55
CA PHE A 15 6.31 -0.84 24.67
C PHE A 15 6.78 0.63 24.79
N GLY A 16 6.82 1.19 26.00
CA GLY A 16 7.26 2.59 26.22
C GLY A 16 8.74 2.84 25.89
N HIS A 17 9.57 1.81 25.95
CA HIS A 17 10.99 1.89 25.64
C HIS A 17 11.26 1.79 24.13
N VAL A 18 10.40 1.12 23.34
CA VAL A 18 10.56 1.00 21.89
C VAL A 18 10.66 2.38 21.24
N ARG A 19 9.69 3.26 21.50
CA ARG A 19 9.70 4.63 20.94
C ARG A 19 10.89 5.46 21.42
N SER A 20 11.33 5.21 22.66
CA SER A 20 12.51 5.86 23.26
C SER A 20 13.82 5.45 22.59
N VAL A 21 13.88 4.23 22.01
CA VAL A 21 15.01 3.74 21.22
C VAL A 21 14.91 4.19 19.75
N LEU A 22 13.71 4.20 19.17
CA LEU A 22 13.51 4.58 17.77
C LEU A 22 13.81 6.06 17.51
N ARG A 23 13.42 6.96 18.42
CA ARG A 23 13.60 8.40 18.23
C ARG A 23 15.08 8.82 18.06
N PRO A 24 16.04 8.35 18.88
CA PRO A 24 17.46 8.56 18.64
C PRO A 24 17.95 8.01 17.29
N VAL A 25 17.47 6.83 16.88
CA VAL A 25 17.85 6.22 15.59
C VAL A 25 17.40 7.10 14.43
N LEU A 26 16.12 7.49 14.39
CA LEU A 26 15.57 8.38 13.37
C LEU A 26 16.36 9.70 13.29
N ARG A 27 16.60 10.32 14.45
CA ARG A 27 17.38 11.56 14.54
C ARG A 27 18.81 11.39 14.05
N HIS A 28 19.45 10.25 14.31
CA HIS A 28 20.79 9.96 13.81
C HIS A 28 20.79 9.85 12.28
N LEU A 29 19.79 9.17 11.70
CA LEU A 29 19.67 9.07 10.24
C LEU A 29 19.48 10.44 9.59
N ASP A 30 18.68 11.32 10.20
CA ASP A 30 18.47 12.68 9.70
C ASP A 30 19.76 13.53 9.78
N LEU A 31 20.39 13.59 10.97
CA LEU A 31 21.56 14.44 11.21
C LEU A 31 22.77 14.07 10.37
N HIS A 32 22.91 12.78 10.06
CA HIS A 32 24.04 12.26 9.28
C HIS A 32 23.69 12.00 7.81
N ASN A 33 22.51 12.42 7.34
CA ASN A 33 22.05 12.25 5.96
C ASN A 33 22.06 10.79 5.47
N LEU A 34 21.71 9.84 6.33
CA LEU A 34 21.80 8.39 6.07
C LEU A 34 20.52 7.81 5.45
N TRP A 35 19.61 8.67 4.99
CA TRP A 35 18.42 8.26 4.24
C TRP A 35 18.73 8.04 2.75
N VAL A 36 19.73 8.72 2.18
CA VAL A 36 20.06 8.60 0.76
C VAL A 36 21.58 8.40 0.61
N PRO A 37 22.06 7.22 0.16
CA PRO A 37 21.30 6.00 -0.13
C PRO A 37 20.71 5.36 1.14
N ASN A 38 19.65 4.57 0.98
CA ASN A 38 18.86 4.06 2.11
C ASN A 38 19.32 2.70 2.66
N ASP A 39 20.43 2.14 2.16
CA ASP A 39 20.93 0.82 2.57
C ASP A 39 21.21 0.75 4.07
N PHE A 40 21.83 1.78 4.64
CA PHE A 40 22.13 1.86 6.07
C PHE A 40 20.86 1.92 6.91
N ALA A 41 19.89 2.74 6.50
CA ALA A 41 18.60 2.85 7.17
C ALA A 41 17.84 1.51 7.12
N ILE A 42 17.76 0.87 5.94
CA ILE A 42 17.13 -0.46 5.80
C ILE A 42 17.82 -1.46 6.71
N HIS A 43 19.15 -1.55 6.70
CA HIS A 43 19.89 -2.50 7.52
C HIS A 43 19.64 -2.29 9.02
N THR A 44 19.67 -1.04 9.47
CA THR A 44 19.41 -0.65 10.86
C THR A 44 18.01 -1.08 11.28
N PHE A 45 16.98 -0.75 10.49
CA PHE A 45 15.61 -1.12 10.82
C PHE A 45 15.33 -2.62 10.72
N ARG A 46 16.02 -3.36 9.85
CA ARG A 46 15.96 -4.83 9.84
C ARG A 46 16.45 -5.41 11.15
N ILE A 47 17.58 -4.91 11.68
CA ILE A 47 18.10 -5.35 12.98
C ILE A 47 17.06 -5.05 14.07
N ILE A 48 16.48 -3.84 14.08
CA ILE A 48 15.44 -3.43 15.02
C ILE A 48 14.26 -4.41 14.98
N MET A 49 13.73 -4.68 13.77
CA MET A 49 12.56 -5.56 13.58
C MET A 49 12.84 -7.02 13.97
N PHE A 50 14.04 -7.54 13.73
CA PHE A 50 14.39 -8.89 14.18
C PHE A 50 14.66 -8.99 15.69
N SER A 51 14.80 -7.86 16.37
CA SER A 51 15.14 -7.83 17.80
C SER A 51 13.94 -7.52 18.68
N ILE A 52 12.94 -6.81 18.15
CA ILE A 52 11.73 -6.45 18.89
C ILE A 52 10.81 -7.67 19.04
N GLN A 53 10.07 -7.71 20.15
CA GLN A 53 8.99 -8.70 20.31
C GLN A 53 7.87 -8.42 19.30
N SER A 54 7.30 -9.46 18.69
CA SER A 54 6.30 -9.34 17.61
C SER A 54 5.12 -8.45 17.99
N GLN A 55 4.64 -8.56 19.23
CA GLN A 55 3.55 -7.74 19.78
C GLN A 55 3.80 -6.23 19.78
N TYR A 56 5.03 -5.77 19.56
CA TYR A 56 5.38 -4.35 19.49
C TYR A 56 5.90 -3.92 18.11
N SER A 57 5.87 -4.79 17.11
CA SER A 57 6.33 -4.49 15.74
C SER A 57 5.57 -3.32 15.11
N TYR A 58 4.27 -3.20 15.39
CA TYR A 58 3.41 -2.12 14.88
C TYR A 58 3.92 -0.73 15.31
N ALA A 59 4.53 -0.60 16.50
CA ALA A 59 5.06 0.66 16.99
C ALA A 59 6.24 1.18 16.14
N VAL A 60 6.97 0.28 15.47
CA VAL A 60 8.05 0.63 14.54
C VAL A 60 7.45 1.20 13.25
N VAL A 61 6.39 0.57 12.73
CA VAL A 61 5.64 1.03 11.55
C VAL A 61 5.03 2.42 11.81
N GLU A 62 4.34 2.59 12.94
CA GLU A 62 3.77 3.89 13.37
C GLU A 62 4.84 4.97 13.52
N SER A 63 6.00 4.63 14.12
CA SER A 63 7.08 5.60 14.29
C SER A 63 7.67 6.06 12.95
N LEU A 64 7.79 5.15 11.97
CA LEU A 64 8.25 5.50 10.63
C LEU A 64 7.21 6.28 9.83
N MET A 65 5.91 5.96 9.97
CA MET A 65 4.86 6.77 9.38
C MET A 65 4.83 8.19 9.96
N SER A 66 4.93 8.33 11.28
CA SER A 66 5.08 9.64 11.94
C SER A 66 6.31 10.39 11.42
N HIS A 67 7.43 9.69 11.24
CA HIS A 67 8.65 10.29 10.68
C HIS A 67 8.47 10.76 9.24
N LEU A 68 7.75 10.00 8.42
CA LEU A 68 7.42 10.37 7.05
C LEU A 68 6.52 11.62 7.00
N ASP A 69 5.53 11.71 7.90
CA ASP A 69 4.64 12.86 8.04
C ASP A 69 5.42 14.13 8.42
N GLU A 70 6.32 14.01 9.42
CA GLU A 70 7.23 15.09 9.84
C GLU A 70 8.18 15.53 8.70
N ASN A 71 8.51 14.63 7.79
CA ASN A 71 9.38 14.88 6.62
C ASN A 71 8.60 15.21 5.33
N SER A 72 7.31 15.54 5.40
CA SER A 72 6.48 15.88 4.23
C SER A 72 7.01 17.07 3.39
N GLY A 73 7.78 17.97 4.02
CA GLY A 73 8.47 19.09 3.39
C GLY A 73 9.88 18.77 2.85
N SER A 74 10.43 17.59 3.15
CA SER A 74 11.76 17.16 2.71
C SER A 74 11.77 16.78 1.22
N SER A 75 12.96 16.62 0.64
CA SER A 75 13.12 16.23 -0.77
C SER A 75 12.38 14.92 -1.07
N ALA A 76 11.90 14.77 -2.31
CA ALA A 76 11.22 13.56 -2.75
C ALA A 76 12.10 12.31 -2.57
N ARG A 77 13.42 12.41 -2.74
CA ARG A 77 14.38 11.31 -2.48
C ARG A 77 14.39 10.85 -1.02
N ILE A 78 14.38 11.78 -0.06
CA ILE A 78 14.35 11.42 1.37
C ILE A 78 13.03 10.75 1.70
N ARG A 79 11.90 11.33 1.27
CA ARG A 79 10.57 10.74 1.50
C ARG A 79 10.44 9.34 0.87
N THR A 80 10.89 9.18 -0.37
CA THR A 80 10.97 7.87 -1.05
C THR A 80 11.80 6.87 -0.27
N SER A 81 12.94 7.31 0.28
CA SER A 81 13.82 6.45 1.05
C SER A 81 13.19 5.98 2.36
N ILE A 82 12.49 6.87 3.07
CA ILE A 82 11.70 6.52 4.26
C ILE A 82 10.59 5.53 3.89
N THR A 83 9.85 5.77 2.80
CA THR A 83 8.80 4.87 2.30
C THR A 83 9.34 3.50 1.92
N HIS A 84 10.52 3.41 1.30
CA HIS A 84 11.18 2.14 1.02
C HIS A 84 11.56 1.39 2.30
N VAL A 85 12.10 2.09 3.30
CA VAL A 85 12.41 1.50 4.62
C VAL A 85 11.14 0.95 5.25
N LEU A 86 10.05 1.73 5.24
CA LEU A 86 8.73 1.33 5.73
C LEU A 86 8.22 0.06 5.03
N SER A 87 8.23 0.03 3.69
CA SER A 87 7.81 -1.14 2.91
C SER A 87 8.64 -2.39 3.25
N LYS A 88 9.96 -2.26 3.40
CA LYS A 88 10.84 -3.38 3.79
C LYS A 88 10.62 -3.88 5.20
N ILE A 89 10.14 -3.04 6.10
CA ILE A 89 9.86 -3.42 7.48
C ILE A 89 8.52 -4.13 7.57
N ILE A 90 7.51 -3.61 6.87
CA ILE A 90 6.20 -4.24 6.76
C ILE A 90 6.34 -5.66 6.23
N SER A 91 7.13 -5.87 5.18
CA SER A 91 7.34 -7.21 4.60
C SER A 91 8.04 -8.22 5.53
N ILE A 92 8.75 -7.74 6.55
CA ILE A 92 9.40 -8.58 7.58
C ILE A 92 8.46 -8.83 8.76
N SER A 93 7.49 -7.94 8.94
CA SER A 93 6.55 -7.98 10.04
C SER A 93 5.52 -9.10 9.81
N ALA A 94 5.24 -9.91 10.83
CA ALA A 94 4.24 -10.98 10.76
C ALA A 94 2.82 -10.39 10.65
N GLU A 95 1.81 -11.20 10.29
CA GLU A 95 0.39 -10.81 10.19
C GLU A 95 -0.15 -10.08 11.45
N GLU A 96 0.46 -10.34 12.62
CA GLU A 96 0.14 -9.70 13.91
C GLU A 96 0.61 -8.24 14.03
N SER A 97 1.33 -7.71 13.04
CA SER A 97 1.93 -6.37 13.05
C SER A 97 0.97 -5.26 12.62
N VAL A 98 -0.27 -5.65 12.33
CA VAL A 98 -1.36 -4.79 11.92
C VAL A 98 -1.98 -4.19 13.19
N GLY A 99 -1.38 -3.10 13.67
CA GLY A 99 -1.92 -2.33 14.80
C GLY A 99 -3.33 -1.79 14.52
N PRO A 100 -4.01 -1.22 15.53
CA PRO A 100 -5.38 -0.69 15.39
C PRO A 100 -5.52 0.44 14.36
N SER A 101 -4.41 1.01 13.91
CA SER A 101 -4.33 2.19 13.05
C SER A 101 -4.28 1.88 11.53
N VAL A 102 -4.80 0.74 11.07
CA VAL A 102 -4.77 0.34 9.64
C VAL A 102 -5.27 1.45 8.71
N LEU A 103 -6.49 1.95 8.93
CA LEU A 103 -7.08 2.99 8.09
C LEU A 103 -6.35 4.33 8.23
N GLU A 104 -5.76 4.61 9.39
CA GLU A 104 -4.97 5.84 9.59
C GLU A 104 -3.69 5.81 8.78
N ILE A 105 -2.97 4.68 8.77
CA ILE A 105 -1.77 4.48 7.94
C ILE A 105 -2.13 4.58 6.46
N ILE A 106 -3.18 3.89 6.02
CA ILE A 106 -3.67 3.97 4.63
C ILE A 106 -4.02 5.42 4.27
N ASN A 107 -4.78 6.12 5.12
CA ASN A 107 -5.18 7.50 4.89
C ASN A 107 -3.96 8.44 4.82
N SER A 108 -2.94 8.24 5.66
CA SER A 108 -1.71 9.02 5.61
C SER A 108 -0.95 8.77 4.30
N LEU A 109 -0.75 7.51 3.89
CA LEU A 109 -0.10 7.16 2.61
C LEU A 109 -0.82 7.81 1.42
N LEU A 110 -2.16 7.70 1.34
CA LEU A 110 -2.95 8.35 0.29
C LEU A 110 -2.89 9.88 0.38
N GLY A 111 -2.76 10.43 1.60
CA GLY A 111 -2.52 11.85 1.84
C GLY A 111 -1.21 12.32 1.20
N HIS A 112 -0.13 11.56 1.38
CA HIS A 112 1.15 11.83 0.72
C HIS A 112 1.06 11.72 -0.81
N VAL A 113 0.34 10.74 -1.34
CA VAL A 113 0.06 10.64 -2.79
C VAL A 113 -0.64 11.90 -3.28
N ARG A 114 -1.68 12.37 -2.56
CA ARG A 114 -2.40 13.60 -2.92
C ARG A 114 -1.52 14.85 -2.89
N VAL A 115 -0.70 15.00 -1.85
CA VAL A 115 0.21 16.15 -1.73
C VAL A 115 1.26 16.11 -2.84
N SER A 116 1.86 14.95 -3.10
CA SER A 116 2.86 14.77 -4.15
C SER A 116 2.30 14.98 -5.56
N ALA A 117 1.09 14.47 -5.84
CA ALA A 117 0.40 14.69 -7.11
C ALA A 117 0.08 16.15 -7.40
N SER A 118 0.04 17.02 -6.38
CA SER A 118 -0.10 18.47 -6.60
C SER A 118 1.20 19.15 -7.03
N ARG A 119 2.36 18.51 -6.82
CA ARG A 119 3.70 19.00 -7.17
C ARG A 119 4.16 18.62 -8.60
N ARG A 120 3.36 17.82 -9.33
CA ARG A 120 3.29 17.43 -10.78
C ARG A 120 4.50 17.38 -11.71
N GLN A 121 5.57 18.13 -11.51
CA GLN A 121 6.59 18.35 -12.54
C GLN A 121 7.94 17.70 -12.24
N ASP A 122 8.05 16.96 -11.13
CA ASP A 122 9.28 16.30 -10.72
C ASP A 122 9.17 14.79 -10.93
N ALA A 123 10.10 14.23 -11.71
CA ALA A 123 10.22 12.78 -11.88
C ALA A 123 10.44 12.08 -10.52
N GLU A 124 11.08 12.76 -9.56
CA GLU A 124 11.30 12.25 -8.22
C GLU A 124 10.00 12.17 -7.41
N GLU A 125 9.06 13.11 -7.60
CA GLU A 125 7.72 13.04 -6.98
C GLU A 125 6.91 11.88 -7.58
N THR A 126 7.08 11.59 -8.87
CA THR A 126 6.46 10.41 -9.49
C THR A 126 7.02 9.11 -8.90
N GLN A 127 8.35 9.01 -8.74
CA GLN A 127 8.98 7.87 -8.07
C GLN A 127 8.52 7.73 -6.63
N TYR A 128 8.35 8.84 -5.92
CA TYR A 128 7.82 8.84 -4.56
C TYR A 128 6.39 8.29 -4.50
N MET A 129 5.49 8.72 -5.39
CA MET A 129 4.12 8.20 -5.45
C MET A 129 4.08 6.71 -5.78
N GLU A 130 4.89 6.24 -6.72
CA GLU A 130 4.99 4.80 -7.05
C GLU A 130 5.51 4.01 -5.84
N ALA A 131 6.48 4.55 -5.09
CA ALA A 131 6.95 3.94 -3.85
C ALA A 131 5.85 3.87 -2.76
N LEU A 132 5.01 4.90 -2.64
CA LEU A 132 3.86 4.91 -1.72
C LEU A 132 2.82 3.86 -2.12
N VAL A 133 2.49 3.77 -3.41
CA VAL A 133 1.56 2.76 -3.95
C VAL A 133 2.10 1.35 -3.65
N SER A 134 3.38 1.11 -3.92
CA SER A 134 4.02 -0.17 -3.59
C SER A 134 3.98 -0.48 -2.10
N CYS A 135 4.25 0.51 -1.25
CA CYS A 135 4.20 0.35 0.21
C CYS A 135 2.79 0.00 0.70
N LEU A 136 1.76 0.61 0.13
CA LEU A 136 0.37 0.31 0.42
C LEU A 136 0.02 -1.14 0.00
N GLY A 137 0.51 -1.59 -1.15
CA GLY A 137 0.38 -2.98 -1.59
C GLY A 137 1.02 -3.98 -0.62
N GLU A 138 2.20 -3.69 -0.10
CA GLU A 138 2.87 -4.51 0.90
C GLU A 138 2.08 -4.55 2.21
N PHE A 139 1.62 -3.39 2.68
CA PHE A 139 0.82 -3.29 3.91
C PHE A 139 -0.48 -4.09 3.82
N THR A 140 -1.19 -3.97 2.70
CA THR A 140 -2.45 -4.69 2.48
C THR A 140 -2.30 -6.19 2.26
N ALA A 141 -1.11 -6.67 1.87
CA ALA A 141 -0.86 -8.10 1.70
C ALA A 141 -0.97 -8.89 3.01
N HIS A 142 -0.72 -8.24 4.16
CA HIS A 142 -0.81 -8.84 5.49
C HIS A 142 -2.20 -8.75 6.13
N LEU A 143 -3.18 -8.16 5.43
CA LEU A 143 -4.53 -7.99 5.95
C LEU A 143 -5.45 -9.15 5.54
N PRO A 144 -6.45 -9.49 6.36
CA PRO A 144 -7.51 -10.38 5.93
C PRO A 144 -8.38 -9.74 4.85
N ASP A 145 -8.99 -10.57 3.99
CA ASP A 145 -9.70 -10.11 2.79
C ASP A 145 -10.89 -9.17 3.08
N TYR A 146 -11.57 -9.31 4.22
CA TYR A 146 -12.65 -8.39 4.59
C TYR A 146 -12.14 -6.95 4.81
N GLN A 147 -10.95 -6.78 5.41
CA GLN A 147 -10.33 -5.46 5.56
C GLN A 147 -9.85 -4.91 4.22
N LYS A 148 -9.39 -5.77 3.29
CA LYS A 148 -9.02 -5.34 1.94
C LYS A 148 -10.23 -4.74 1.22
N VAL A 149 -11.42 -5.33 1.34
CA VAL A 149 -12.67 -4.76 0.77
C VAL A 149 -12.99 -3.40 1.40
N GLU A 150 -12.89 -3.26 2.72
CA GLU A 150 -13.06 -1.96 3.39
C GLU A 150 -12.07 -0.91 2.88
N ILE A 151 -10.81 -1.30 2.66
CA ILE A 151 -9.77 -0.42 2.11
C ILE A 151 -10.07 -0.07 0.65
N MET A 152 -10.56 -1.00 -0.17
CA MET A 152 -10.99 -0.71 -1.55
C MET A 152 -12.10 0.33 -1.58
N VAL A 153 -13.13 0.15 -0.74
CA VAL A 153 -14.24 1.11 -0.56
C VAL A 153 -13.72 2.46 -0.04
N PHE A 154 -12.74 2.45 0.85
CA PHE A 154 -12.11 3.67 1.33
C PHE A 154 -11.36 4.40 0.22
N ILE A 155 -10.50 3.72 -0.54
CA ILE A 155 -9.70 4.32 -1.63
C ILE A 155 -10.62 4.88 -2.71
N ILE A 156 -11.61 4.10 -3.18
CA ILE A 156 -12.52 4.54 -4.25
C ILE A 156 -13.30 5.81 -3.85
N SER A 157 -13.66 5.95 -2.57
CA SER A 157 -14.32 7.15 -2.03
C SER A 157 -13.45 8.41 -2.06
N LYS A 158 -12.12 8.26 -2.18
CA LYS A 158 -11.15 9.37 -2.26
C LYS A 158 -10.83 9.78 -3.71
N ILE A 159 -11.24 8.98 -4.70
CA ILE A 159 -10.97 9.24 -6.11
C ILE A 159 -11.85 10.40 -6.59
N PRO A 160 -11.26 11.48 -7.14
CA PRO A 160 -12.04 12.59 -7.66
C PRO A 160 -12.85 12.17 -8.90
N GLY A 161 -14.05 12.73 -9.03
CA GLY A 161 -15.00 12.39 -10.10
C GLY A 161 -14.92 13.24 -11.37
N GLU A 162 -14.19 14.37 -11.39
CA GLU A 162 -14.24 15.34 -12.50
C GLU A 162 -12.88 15.85 -13.02
N LYS A 163 -12.95 16.36 -14.27
CA LYS A 163 -11.92 16.45 -15.32
C LYS A 163 -11.01 17.67 -15.24
N LYS A 164 -10.54 18.08 -14.07
CA LYS A 164 -9.52 19.14 -14.05
C LYS A 164 -8.16 18.52 -14.40
N PRO A 165 -7.36 19.14 -15.30
CA PRO A 165 -5.99 18.70 -15.58
C PRO A 165 -5.16 18.44 -14.31
N PRO A 166 -5.37 19.18 -13.20
CA PRO A 166 -4.70 18.87 -11.96
C PRO A 166 -4.99 17.50 -11.32
N GLU A 167 -6.17 16.94 -11.58
CA GLU A 167 -6.68 15.80 -10.84
C GLU A 167 -6.39 14.48 -11.56
N LEU A 168 -5.88 14.51 -12.80
CA LEU A 168 -5.60 13.31 -13.60
C LEU A 168 -4.52 12.41 -13.00
N LEU A 169 -3.35 12.98 -12.66
CA LEU A 169 -2.26 12.23 -12.04
C LEU A 169 -2.68 11.67 -10.67
N LEU A 170 -3.44 12.45 -9.89
CA LEU A 170 -3.97 11.99 -8.61
C LEU A 170 -4.95 10.83 -8.81
N GLN A 171 -5.87 10.96 -9.78
CA GLN A 171 -6.84 9.94 -10.12
C GLN A 171 -6.14 8.65 -10.57
N GLU A 172 -5.11 8.76 -11.41
CA GLU A 172 -4.26 7.65 -11.84
C GLU A 172 -3.60 6.96 -10.64
N MET A 173 -2.93 7.71 -9.76
CA MET A 173 -2.22 7.14 -8.60
C MET A 173 -3.17 6.50 -7.58
N LEU A 174 -4.36 7.06 -7.37
CA LEU A 174 -5.36 6.46 -6.49
C LEU A 174 -6.00 5.22 -7.11
N LEU A 175 -6.19 5.17 -8.44
CA LEU A 175 -6.63 3.96 -9.14
C LEU A 175 -5.55 2.87 -9.11
N LYS A 176 -4.27 3.23 -9.26
CA LYS A 176 -3.14 2.31 -9.05
C LYS A 176 -3.09 1.79 -7.61
N SER A 177 -3.36 2.66 -6.63
CA SER A 177 -3.49 2.27 -5.21
C SER A 177 -4.66 1.31 -5.01
N LEU A 178 -5.80 1.51 -5.65
CA LEU A 178 -6.91 0.57 -5.60
C LEU A 178 -6.52 -0.78 -6.22
N LEU A 179 -5.94 -0.75 -7.42
CA LEU A 179 -5.54 -1.94 -8.16
C LEU A 179 -4.53 -2.79 -7.39
N ILE A 180 -3.56 -2.19 -6.70
CA ILE A 180 -2.59 -2.96 -5.92
C ILE A 180 -3.22 -3.69 -4.74
N VAL A 181 -4.26 -3.12 -4.12
CA VAL A 181 -5.05 -3.81 -3.07
C VAL A 181 -5.85 -4.96 -3.68
N CYS A 182 -6.47 -4.75 -4.84
CA CYS A 182 -7.20 -5.80 -5.57
C CYS A 182 -6.30 -6.99 -5.92
N LYS A 183 -5.04 -6.75 -6.30
CA LYS A 183 -4.05 -7.81 -6.56
C LYS A 183 -3.70 -8.66 -5.33
N LYS A 184 -4.00 -8.20 -4.11
CA LYS A 184 -3.76 -8.93 -2.86
C LYS A 184 -5.04 -9.57 -2.32
N TYR A 185 -6.18 -9.36 -2.95
CA TYR A 185 -7.48 -9.86 -2.51
C TYR A 185 -7.83 -11.18 -3.20
N THR A 186 -8.43 -12.11 -2.45
CA THR A 186 -8.97 -13.37 -3.00
C THR A 186 -10.49 -13.28 -3.11
N ASN A 187 -11.02 -13.35 -4.33
CA ASN A 187 -12.47 -13.39 -4.54
C ASN A 187 -13.02 -14.79 -4.26
N VAL A 188 -13.94 -14.88 -3.30
CA VAL A 188 -14.70 -16.11 -3.00
C VAL A 188 -16.18 -15.97 -3.36
N SER A 189 -16.72 -14.74 -3.35
CA SER A 189 -18.13 -14.44 -3.61
C SER A 189 -18.26 -13.05 -4.22
N MET A 190 -19.06 -12.90 -5.27
CA MET A 190 -19.27 -11.62 -5.95
C MET A 190 -19.95 -10.61 -5.04
N ASN A 191 -20.91 -11.04 -4.22
CA ASN A 191 -21.63 -10.14 -3.31
C ASN A 191 -20.70 -9.50 -2.27
N THR A 192 -19.73 -10.25 -1.75
CA THR A 192 -18.73 -9.71 -0.81
C THR A 192 -17.65 -8.90 -1.52
N THR A 193 -17.31 -9.25 -2.76
CA THR A 193 -16.28 -8.56 -3.56
C THR A 193 -16.77 -7.20 -4.05
N PHE A 194 -18.05 -7.09 -4.41
CA PHE A 194 -18.65 -5.91 -5.04
C PHE A 194 -19.78 -5.31 -4.19
N PRO A 195 -19.48 -4.73 -3.02
CA PRO A 195 -20.47 -3.89 -2.36
C PRO A 195 -20.84 -2.71 -3.26
N VAL A 196 -22.09 -2.25 -3.17
CA VAL A 196 -22.63 -1.16 -4.01
C VAL A 196 -21.76 0.11 -3.94
N SER A 197 -21.21 0.40 -2.75
CA SER A 197 -20.28 1.52 -2.50
C SER A 197 -18.96 1.43 -3.26
N LEU A 198 -18.56 0.24 -3.71
CA LEU A 198 -17.40 0.02 -4.58
C LEU A 198 -17.81 -0.04 -6.05
N LEU A 199 -18.87 -0.79 -6.36
CA LEU A 199 -19.29 -1.06 -7.74
C LEU A 199 -19.81 0.20 -8.45
N GLU A 200 -20.69 0.98 -7.83
CA GLU A 200 -21.26 2.16 -8.50
C GLU A 200 -20.19 3.19 -8.89
N PRO A 201 -19.25 3.58 -8.01
CA PRO A 201 -18.19 4.51 -8.40
C PRO A 201 -17.27 3.93 -9.50
N LEU A 202 -16.94 2.64 -9.46
CA LEU A 202 -16.17 1.99 -10.53
C LEU A 202 -16.88 2.11 -11.87
N LEU A 203 -18.18 1.81 -11.92
CA LEU A 203 -18.97 1.94 -13.16
C LEU A 203 -19.04 3.39 -13.67
N ARG A 204 -19.13 4.38 -12.77
CA ARG A 204 -19.06 5.80 -13.16
C ARG A 204 -17.71 6.17 -13.76
N LEU A 205 -16.61 5.66 -13.20
CA LEU A 205 -15.25 5.90 -13.70
C LEU A 205 -14.97 5.15 -15.01
N CYS A 206 -15.62 4.02 -15.27
CA CYS A 206 -15.58 3.34 -16.58
C CYS A 206 -16.09 4.22 -17.72
N ALA A 207 -17.03 5.14 -17.44
CA ALA A 207 -17.56 6.05 -18.46
C ALA A 207 -16.56 7.15 -18.87
N ASN A 208 -15.42 7.29 -18.19
CA ASN A 208 -14.38 8.27 -18.51
C ASN A 208 -13.21 7.61 -19.25
N GLY A 209 -12.90 8.11 -20.45
CA GLY A 209 -11.91 7.50 -21.35
C GLY A 209 -10.47 7.47 -20.83
N GLU A 210 -10.09 8.40 -19.93
CA GLU A 210 -8.74 8.44 -19.36
C GLU A 210 -8.54 7.39 -18.25
N THR A 211 -9.61 7.06 -17.51
CA THR A 211 -9.56 6.11 -16.40
C THR A 211 -9.99 4.70 -16.78
N VAL A 212 -10.67 4.54 -17.92
CA VAL A 212 -11.33 3.29 -18.32
C VAL A 212 -10.40 2.08 -18.26
N LEU A 213 -9.15 2.20 -18.74
CA LEU A 213 -8.21 1.07 -18.78
C LEU A 213 -7.80 0.61 -17.38
N LEU A 214 -7.55 1.53 -16.45
CA LEU A 214 -7.22 1.20 -15.06
C LEU A 214 -8.42 0.62 -14.32
N VAL A 215 -9.61 1.15 -14.55
CA VAL A 215 -10.84 0.63 -13.94
C VAL A 215 -11.17 -0.76 -14.46
N GLN A 216 -11.01 -1.01 -15.77
CA GLN A 216 -11.15 -2.35 -16.34
C GLN A 216 -10.11 -3.32 -15.75
N SER A 217 -8.87 -2.87 -15.53
CA SER A 217 -7.85 -3.67 -14.86
C SER A 217 -8.27 -4.04 -13.42
N VAL A 218 -8.88 -3.11 -12.68
CA VAL A 218 -9.45 -3.39 -11.34
C VAL A 218 -10.58 -4.42 -11.41
N LEU A 219 -11.53 -4.23 -12.32
CA LEU A 219 -12.67 -5.14 -12.50
C LEU A 219 -12.20 -6.55 -12.88
N HIS A 220 -11.31 -6.67 -13.86
CA HIS A 220 -10.77 -7.97 -14.27
C HIS A 220 -10.00 -8.64 -13.13
N GLN A 221 -9.18 -7.89 -12.38
CA GLN A 221 -8.46 -8.44 -11.23
C GLN A 221 -9.39 -8.96 -10.14
N LEU A 222 -10.51 -8.29 -9.89
CA LEU A 222 -11.49 -8.73 -8.90
C LEU A 222 -12.34 -9.90 -9.40
N LEU A 223 -12.62 -9.98 -10.70
CA LEU A 223 -13.41 -11.07 -11.30
C LEU A 223 -12.59 -12.36 -11.50
N ASP A 224 -11.29 -12.24 -11.72
CA ASP A 224 -10.42 -13.37 -12.03
C ASP A 224 -10.02 -14.17 -10.79
N ARG A 225 -10.78 -15.23 -10.51
CA ARG A 225 -10.52 -16.16 -9.41
C ARG A 225 -9.41 -17.18 -9.68
N HIS A 226 -8.95 -17.30 -10.92
CA HIS A 226 -8.07 -18.38 -11.36
C HIS A 226 -6.79 -17.91 -12.05
N ASP A 227 -6.45 -16.64 -11.90
CA ASP A 227 -5.25 -16.04 -12.50
C ASP A 227 -5.19 -16.28 -14.04
N ASN A 228 -6.35 -16.18 -14.68
CA ASN A 228 -6.51 -16.26 -16.13
C ASN A 228 -6.11 -14.98 -16.86
N LEU A 229 -5.97 -13.85 -16.16
CA LEU A 229 -5.63 -12.54 -16.72
C LEU A 229 -4.44 -12.58 -17.70
N SER A 230 -3.38 -13.28 -17.34
CA SER A 230 -2.18 -13.44 -18.19
C SER A 230 -2.44 -14.20 -19.49
N LYS A 231 -3.47 -15.06 -19.51
CA LYS A 231 -3.86 -15.90 -20.65
C LYS A 231 -4.82 -15.20 -21.61
N VAL A 232 -5.54 -14.19 -21.12
CA VAL A 232 -6.56 -13.44 -21.87
C VAL A 232 -6.14 -12.01 -22.21
N HIS A 233 -4.86 -11.68 -21.99
CA HIS A 233 -4.33 -10.35 -22.30
C HIS A 233 -4.41 -10.04 -23.80
N ASP A 234 -4.08 -11.02 -24.64
CA ASP A 234 -4.13 -10.87 -26.09
C ASP A 234 -5.43 -11.50 -26.63
N PRO A 235 -6.18 -10.80 -27.51
CA PRO A 235 -7.41 -11.31 -28.06
C PRO A 235 -7.13 -12.57 -28.90
N SER A 236 -7.52 -13.73 -28.38
CA SER A 236 -7.36 -15.04 -29.01
C SER A 236 -8.70 -15.77 -29.10
N LEU A 237 -8.90 -16.51 -30.18
CA LEU A 237 -10.02 -17.45 -30.34
C LEU A 237 -9.73 -18.80 -29.66
N ASP A 238 -8.48 -19.03 -29.27
CA ASP A 238 -8.07 -20.23 -28.55
C ASP A 238 -8.21 -19.99 -27.04
N HIS A 239 -9.11 -20.74 -26.40
CA HIS A 239 -9.35 -20.71 -24.96
C HIS A 239 -8.54 -21.80 -24.21
N ALA A 240 -7.59 -22.45 -24.88
CA ALA A 240 -6.74 -23.46 -24.25
C ALA A 240 -6.02 -22.90 -23.01
N GLY A 241 -6.19 -23.57 -21.87
CA GLY A 241 -5.52 -23.22 -20.62
C GLY A 241 -6.26 -22.22 -19.72
N VAL A 242 -7.39 -21.65 -20.16
CA VAL A 242 -8.28 -20.88 -19.29
C VAL A 242 -8.98 -21.84 -18.32
N VAL A 243 -8.86 -21.55 -17.02
CA VAL A 243 -9.54 -22.33 -15.99
C VAL A 243 -10.96 -21.79 -15.86
N HIS A 244 -11.94 -22.65 -16.08
CA HIS A 244 -13.35 -22.31 -15.97
C HIS A 244 -13.92 -22.77 -14.63
N GLU A 245 -14.68 -21.91 -13.97
CA GLU A 245 -15.48 -22.24 -12.80
C GLU A 245 -16.97 -22.09 -13.12
N GLN A 246 -17.78 -23.02 -12.60
CA GLN A 246 -19.23 -22.90 -12.69
C GLN A 246 -19.70 -21.81 -11.72
N CYS A 247 -20.54 -20.90 -12.23
CA CYS A 247 -21.10 -19.82 -11.43
C CYS A 247 -21.85 -20.38 -10.20
N SER A 248 -21.51 -19.90 -9.01
CA SER A 248 -22.19 -20.31 -7.79
C SER A 248 -23.62 -19.76 -7.77
N ARG A 249 -24.51 -20.38 -6.98
CA ARG A 249 -25.87 -19.85 -6.80
C ARG A 249 -25.87 -18.44 -6.20
N ALA A 250 -24.92 -18.14 -5.31
CA ALA A 250 -24.77 -16.81 -4.72
C ALA A 250 -24.39 -15.78 -5.77
N ASP A 251 -23.43 -16.11 -6.64
CA ASP A 251 -23.00 -15.24 -7.74
C ASP A 251 -24.11 -15.06 -8.79
N THR A 252 -24.91 -16.10 -9.04
CA THR A 252 -26.07 -16.02 -9.95
C THR A 252 -27.15 -15.07 -9.45
N MET A 253 -27.32 -14.93 -8.12
CA MET A 253 -28.27 -13.97 -7.54
C MET A 253 -27.74 -12.53 -7.54
N PHE A 254 -26.43 -12.35 -7.69
CA PHE A 254 -25.80 -11.03 -7.79
C PHE A 254 -25.90 -10.46 -9.21
N LEU A 255 -25.78 -11.32 -10.23
CA LEU A 255 -25.94 -10.99 -11.67
C LEU A 255 -27.40 -10.65 -12.02
#